data_AF-A0A9W9HM70-F1
#
_entry.id   AF-A0A9W9HM70-F1
#
_cell.length_a   1.000
_cell.length_b   1.000
_cell.length_c   1.000
_cell.angle_alpha   90.00
_cell.angle_beta   90.00
_cell.angle_gamma   90.00
#
_symmetry.space_group_name_H-M   'P 1'
#
loop_
_entity.id
_entity.type
_entity.pdbx_description
1 polymer ?
#
loop_
_entity_poly.entity_id
_entity_poly.type
_entity_poly.pdbx_seq_one_letter_code
_entity_poly.pdbx_strand_id
1 'polypeptide(L)'
;MAQLQSYIDKIPDLPLAEAIQAIIDLTPGLTVSVSSTGEYIIDHAIYEGQAHLNVLGSHYLQCGRRCQTEHAPFHLRLLHLTLDDVFDKLYGPPYQTLLEGLDTGSITLPESAEEGCACCRGDPDALILAGFSTGEALYFSEAEYKQIWNDQESSGSRSLWRDGEGWVDAWIMASKEQVEEAMARDLADGLSSKL
;
A
#
# COMPACT_ATOMS: atom_id res chain seq x y z
N MET A 1 -26.59 -4.99 -8.90
CA MET A 1 -25.28 -4.30 -9.07
C MET A 1 -24.20 -5.28 -8.63
N ALA A 2 -22.89 -4.98 -8.78
CA ALA A 2 -21.85 -5.89 -8.30
C ALA A 2 -21.71 -5.77 -6.77
N GLN A 3 -21.41 -6.88 -6.09
CA GLN A 3 -21.16 -6.91 -4.64
C GLN A 3 -19.77 -6.33 -4.33
N LEU A 4 -19.67 -5.40 -3.38
CA LEU A 4 -18.44 -4.68 -3.06
C LEU A 4 -17.30 -5.62 -2.66
N GLN A 5 -17.54 -6.50 -1.68
CA GLN A 5 -16.53 -7.46 -1.21
C GLN A 5 -16.04 -8.37 -2.35
N SER A 6 -16.95 -8.91 -3.16
CA SER A 6 -16.58 -9.77 -4.29
C SER A 6 -15.83 -9.04 -5.42
N TYR A 7 -15.95 -7.71 -5.50
CA TYR A 7 -15.12 -6.90 -6.40
C TYR A 7 -13.72 -6.74 -5.82
N ILE A 8 -13.60 -6.41 -4.54
CA ILE A 8 -12.33 -6.26 -3.82
C ILE A 8 -11.52 -7.56 -3.86
N ASP A 9 -12.16 -8.71 -3.58
CA ASP A 9 -11.50 -10.02 -3.52
C ASP A 9 -10.82 -10.43 -4.84
N LYS A 10 -11.21 -9.83 -5.97
CA LYS A 10 -10.65 -10.12 -7.30
C LYS A 10 -9.45 -9.25 -7.66
N ILE A 11 -9.21 -8.15 -6.93
CA ILE A 11 -8.11 -7.22 -7.22
C ILE A 11 -6.74 -7.92 -7.25
N PRO A 12 -6.41 -8.85 -6.34
CA PRO A 12 -5.11 -9.54 -6.35
C PRO A 12 -4.86 -10.35 -7.62
N ASP A 13 -5.91 -10.85 -8.27
CA ASP A 13 -5.83 -11.67 -9.47
C ASP A 13 -5.57 -10.84 -10.74
N LEU A 14 -5.67 -9.51 -10.65
CA LEU A 14 -5.44 -8.61 -11.77
C LEU A 14 -3.93 -8.40 -12.05
N PRO A 15 -3.56 -8.11 -13.32
CA PRO A 15 -2.26 -7.53 -13.64
C PRO A 15 -2.00 -6.28 -12.80
N LEU A 16 -0.75 -6.03 -12.38
CA LEU A 16 -0.43 -4.99 -11.40
C LEU A 16 -0.99 -3.60 -11.76
N ALA A 17 -0.90 -3.21 -13.03
CA ALA A 17 -1.44 -1.94 -13.50
C ALA A 17 -2.97 -1.85 -13.33
N GLU A 18 -3.68 -2.93 -13.66
CA GLU A 18 -5.14 -3.03 -13.50
C GLU A 18 -5.53 -3.10 -12.03
N ALA A 19 -4.75 -3.78 -11.19
CA ALA A 19 -4.98 -3.86 -9.75
C ALA A 19 -4.87 -2.47 -9.08
N ILE A 20 -3.80 -1.73 -9.39
CA ILE A 20 -3.61 -0.35 -8.89
C ILE A 20 -4.75 0.54 -9.38
N GLN A 21 -5.11 0.46 -10.66
CA GLN A 21 -6.20 1.26 -11.21
C GLN A 21 -7.54 0.91 -10.57
N ALA A 22 -7.82 -0.37 -10.33
CA ALA A 22 -9.04 -0.81 -9.65
C ALA A 22 -9.17 -0.23 -8.23
N ILE A 23 -8.06 -0.16 -7.48
CA ILE A 23 -8.04 0.50 -6.16
C ILE A 23 -8.27 2.01 -6.32
N ILE A 24 -7.62 2.66 -7.28
CA ILE A 24 -7.80 4.09 -7.55
C ILE A 24 -9.23 4.41 -7.93
N ASP A 25 -9.87 3.59 -8.76
CA ASP A 25 -11.25 3.81 -9.20
C ASP A 25 -12.26 3.55 -8.07
N LEU A 26 -11.92 2.64 -7.15
CA LEU A 26 -12.77 2.27 -6.02
C LEU A 26 -12.73 3.29 -4.88
N THR A 27 -11.57 3.87 -4.60
CA THR A 27 -11.39 4.73 -3.41
C THR A 27 -12.31 5.98 -3.41
N PRO A 28 -12.58 6.66 -4.54
CA PRO A 28 -13.55 7.75 -4.59
C PRO A 28 -14.97 7.23 -4.37
N GLY A 29 -15.55 7.52 -3.21
CA GLY A 29 -16.92 7.12 -2.88
C GLY A 29 -17.01 6.05 -1.79
N LEU A 30 -15.87 5.62 -1.23
CA LEU A 30 -15.85 4.84 0.00
C LEU A 30 -16.24 5.70 1.21
N THR A 31 -17.10 5.15 2.04
CA THR A 31 -17.35 5.63 3.40
C THR A 31 -16.95 4.55 4.38
N VAL A 32 -16.24 4.92 5.44
CA VAL A 32 -15.72 3.99 6.44
C VAL A 32 -16.47 4.16 7.76
N SER A 33 -16.81 3.05 8.40
CA SER A 33 -17.37 2.99 9.75
C SER A 33 -16.62 1.94 10.59
N VAL A 34 -16.77 1.99 11.91
CA VAL A 34 -16.20 1.00 12.82
C VAL A 34 -17.33 0.21 13.46
N SER A 35 -17.24 -1.12 13.42
CA SER A 35 -18.23 -2.00 14.05
C SER A 35 -18.09 -2.02 15.58
N SER A 36 -19.08 -2.56 16.28
CA SER A 36 -19.01 -2.78 17.75
C SER A 36 -17.89 -3.73 18.17
N THR A 37 -17.34 -4.50 17.22
CA THR A 37 -16.21 -5.42 17.40
C THR A 37 -14.86 -4.82 16.97
N GLY A 38 -14.85 -3.55 16.56
CA GLY A 38 -13.65 -2.82 16.17
C GLY A 38 -13.20 -3.04 14.73
N GLU A 39 -14.03 -3.63 13.88
CA GLU A 39 -13.71 -3.86 12.47
C GLU A 39 -13.98 -2.60 11.64
N TYR A 40 -13.08 -2.28 10.72
CA TYR A 40 -13.28 -1.21 9.75
C TYR A 40 -14.14 -1.71 8.58
N ILE A 41 -15.36 -1.21 8.49
CA ILE A 41 -16.35 -1.58 7.48
C ILE A 41 -16.48 -0.46 6.46
N ILE A 42 -16.45 -0.81 5.17
CA ILE A 42 -16.64 0.11 4.06
C ILE A 42 -17.94 -0.14 3.33
N ASP A 43 -18.56 0.96 2.93
CA ASP A 43 -19.68 1.06 2.01
C ASP A 43 -19.25 1.88 0.79
N HIS A 44 -19.92 1.69 -0.36
CA HIS A 44 -19.64 2.43 -1.58
C HIS A 44 -20.94 2.83 -2.29
N ALA A 45 -21.00 4.04 -2.85
CA ALA A 45 -22.22 4.58 -3.46
C ALA A 45 -22.77 3.77 -4.68
N ILE A 46 -21.90 3.00 -5.34
CA ILE A 46 -22.20 2.29 -6.60
C ILE A 46 -22.30 0.77 -6.42
N TYR A 47 -21.65 0.22 -5.40
CA TYR A 47 -21.64 -1.23 -5.16
C TYR A 47 -22.69 -1.60 -4.13
N GLU A 48 -23.21 -2.82 -4.23
CA GLU A 48 -24.09 -3.37 -3.21
C GLU A 48 -23.27 -4.03 -2.10
N GLY A 49 -23.78 -3.94 -0.87
CA GLY A 49 -23.21 -4.61 0.29
C GLY A 49 -21.98 -3.90 0.87
N GLN A 50 -21.60 -4.37 2.06
CA GLN A 50 -20.44 -3.90 2.81
C GLN A 50 -19.21 -4.77 2.53
N ALA A 51 -18.04 -4.21 2.80
CA ALA A 51 -16.78 -4.93 2.77
C ALA A 51 -15.87 -4.53 3.94
N HIS A 52 -14.78 -5.27 4.15
CA HIS A 52 -13.80 -4.95 5.18
C HIS A 52 -12.66 -4.08 4.61
N LEU A 53 -12.38 -2.94 5.25
CA LEU A 53 -11.31 -2.03 4.81
C LEU A 53 -9.94 -2.72 4.88
N ASN A 54 -9.70 -3.58 5.87
CA ASN A 54 -8.44 -4.31 6.00
C ASN A 54 -8.18 -5.24 4.80
N VAL A 55 -9.22 -5.77 4.15
CA VAL A 55 -9.02 -6.58 2.93
C VAL A 55 -8.51 -5.70 1.79
N LEU A 56 -9.15 -4.54 1.57
CA LEU A 56 -8.70 -3.57 0.57
C LEU A 56 -7.30 -3.01 0.89
N GLY A 57 -7.03 -2.69 2.17
CA GLY A 57 -5.72 -2.25 2.64
C GLY A 57 -4.63 -3.28 2.38
N SER A 58 -4.91 -4.56 2.62
CA SER A 58 -3.98 -5.65 2.28
C SER A 58 -3.63 -5.67 0.79
N HIS A 59 -4.62 -5.48 -0.09
CA HIS A 59 -4.40 -5.43 -1.54
C HIS A 59 -3.61 -4.20 -1.98
N TYR A 60 -3.85 -3.04 -1.36
CA TYR A 60 -3.04 -1.84 -1.57
C TYR A 60 -1.56 -2.07 -1.20
N LEU A 61 -1.31 -2.64 -0.01
CA LEU A 61 0.04 -2.98 0.46
C LEU A 61 0.71 -4.01 -0.45
N GLN A 62 -0.07 -5.01 -0.91
CA GLN A 62 0.42 -6.00 -1.85
C GLN A 62 0.79 -5.39 -3.20
N CYS A 63 0.01 -4.45 -3.73
CA CYS A 63 0.36 -3.75 -4.97
C CYS A 63 1.70 -2.99 -4.85
N GLY A 64 1.93 -2.30 -3.73
CA GLY A 64 3.20 -1.62 -3.46
C GLY A 64 4.39 -2.58 -3.47
N ARG A 65 4.26 -3.74 -2.82
CA ARG A 65 5.28 -4.80 -2.85
C ARG A 65 5.46 -5.40 -4.25
N ARG A 66 4.37 -5.61 -4.98
CA ARG A 66 4.39 -6.12 -6.36
C ARG A 66 5.13 -5.17 -7.30
N CYS A 67 5.09 -3.85 -7.08
CA CYS A 67 5.91 -2.92 -7.85
C CYS A 67 7.40 -3.28 -7.80
N GLN A 68 7.88 -3.77 -6.66
CA GLN A 68 9.26 -4.20 -6.48
C GLN A 68 9.51 -5.53 -7.22
N THR A 69 8.72 -6.56 -6.90
CA THR A 69 8.95 -7.93 -7.41
C THR A 69 8.67 -8.10 -8.90
N GLU A 70 7.80 -7.27 -9.47
CA GLU A 70 7.46 -7.27 -10.89
C GLU A 70 8.25 -6.23 -11.69
N HIS A 71 9.22 -5.55 -11.07
CA HIS A 71 10.03 -4.51 -11.72
C HIS A 71 9.18 -3.44 -12.41
N ALA A 72 8.16 -2.93 -11.71
CA ALA A 72 7.17 -2.03 -12.29
C ALA A 72 7.82 -0.74 -12.83
N PRO A 73 7.31 -0.19 -13.95
CA PRO A 73 7.82 1.06 -14.53
C PRO A 73 7.54 2.26 -13.61
N PHE A 74 8.35 3.31 -13.72
CA PHE A 74 8.29 4.49 -12.85
C PHE A 74 6.90 5.12 -12.76
N HIS A 75 6.19 5.29 -13.88
CA HIS A 75 4.84 5.89 -13.87
C HIS A 75 3.86 5.09 -13.02
N LEU A 76 3.98 3.76 -12.97
CA LEU A 76 3.08 2.91 -12.21
C LEU A 76 3.40 2.94 -10.71
N ARG A 77 4.68 3.04 -10.36
CA ARG A 77 5.13 3.25 -8.98
C ARG A 77 4.64 4.60 -8.42
N LEU A 78 4.75 5.66 -9.22
CA LEU A 78 4.23 6.98 -8.89
C LEU A 78 2.70 6.97 -8.79
N LEU A 79 2.02 6.21 -9.63
CA LEU A 79 0.56 6.04 -9.56
C LEU A 79 0.14 5.37 -8.25
N HIS A 80 0.82 4.29 -7.84
CA HIS A 80 0.58 3.64 -6.55
C HIS A 80 0.83 4.59 -5.38
N LEU A 81 1.91 5.37 -5.41
CA LEU A 81 2.25 6.37 -4.38
C LEU A 81 1.11 7.40 -4.14
N THR A 82 0.25 7.67 -5.12
CA THR A 82 -0.90 8.57 -4.90
C THR A 82 -1.94 8.02 -3.93
N LEU A 83 -1.91 6.72 -3.65
CA LEU A 83 -2.82 6.05 -2.74
C LEU A 83 -2.39 6.16 -1.26
N ASP A 84 -1.13 6.48 -0.96
CA ASP A 84 -0.64 6.58 0.43
C ASP A 84 -1.50 7.54 1.26
N ASP A 85 -1.63 8.79 0.79
CA ASP A 85 -2.45 9.81 1.43
C ASP A 85 -3.94 9.43 1.49
N VAL A 86 -4.41 8.60 0.55
CA VAL A 86 -5.80 8.15 0.49
C VAL A 86 -6.04 7.13 1.59
N PHE A 87 -5.17 6.13 1.73
CA PHE A 87 -5.30 5.11 2.76
C PHE A 87 -5.09 5.67 4.16
N ASP A 88 -4.18 6.61 4.35
CA ASP A 88 -4.04 7.34 5.62
C ASP A 88 -5.36 8.03 6.02
N LYS A 89 -6.06 8.64 5.06
CA LYS A 89 -7.37 9.27 5.29
C LYS A 89 -8.51 8.29 5.46
N LEU A 90 -8.44 7.10 4.87
CA LEU A 90 -9.44 6.05 5.06
C LEU A 90 -9.34 5.45 6.47
N TYR A 91 -8.14 5.32 7.03
CA TYR A 91 -7.94 4.76 8.38
C TYR A 91 -7.97 5.79 9.50
N GLY A 92 -7.45 7.01 9.28
CA GLY A 92 -7.21 7.99 10.33
C GLY A 92 -8.45 8.38 11.15
N PRO A 93 -9.52 8.93 10.55
CA PRO A 93 -10.72 9.30 11.31
C PRO A 93 -11.44 8.10 11.95
N PRO A 94 -11.67 6.96 11.26
CA PRO A 94 -12.23 5.77 11.91
C PRO A 94 -11.38 5.24 13.07
N TYR A 95 -10.05 5.35 13.00
CA TYR A 95 -9.19 4.98 14.12
C TYR A 95 -9.46 5.84 15.37
N GLN A 96 -9.75 7.13 15.22
CA GLN A 96 -10.18 7.96 16.36
C GLN A 96 -11.52 7.48 16.93
N THR A 97 -12.50 7.16 16.06
CA THR A 97 -13.77 6.55 16.48
C THR A 97 -13.57 5.23 17.23
N LEU A 98 -12.63 4.41 16.79
CA LEU A 98 -12.26 3.17 17.47
C LEU A 98 -11.75 3.46 18.89
N LEU A 99 -10.78 4.38 19.03
CA LEU A 99 -10.22 4.75 20.34
C LEU A 99 -11.28 5.28 21.31
N GLU A 100 -12.17 6.17 20.85
CA GLU A 100 -13.29 6.69 21.64
C GLU A 100 -14.28 5.57 22.03
N GLY A 101 -14.55 4.65 21.11
CA GLY A 101 -15.43 3.52 21.36
C GLY A 101 -14.88 2.55 22.41
N LEU A 102 -13.57 2.35 22.42
CA LEU A 102 -12.88 1.55 23.43
C LEU A 102 -12.89 2.23 24.80
N ASP A 103 -12.64 3.55 24.85
CA ASP A 103 -12.65 4.32 26.10
C ASP A 103 -14.06 4.34 26.74
N THR A 104 -15.10 4.48 25.92
CA THR A 104 -16.50 4.49 26.37
C THR A 104 -17.07 3.08 26.63
N GLY A 105 -16.38 2.03 26.22
CA GLY A 105 -16.86 0.64 26.26
C GLY A 105 -17.98 0.32 25.27
N SER A 106 -18.23 1.21 24.28
CA SER A 106 -19.19 0.96 23.21
C SER A 106 -18.64 0.05 22.10
N ILE A 107 -17.32 -0.09 22.03
CA ILE A 107 -16.61 -1.08 21.22
C ILE A 107 -15.90 -2.05 22.15
N THR A 108 -16.02 -3.33 21.86
CA THR A 108 -15.28 -4.40 22.55
C THR A 108 -14.56 -5.23 21.52
N LEU A 109 -13.22 -5.24 21.59
CA LEU A 109 -12.43 -6.07 20.69
C LEU A 109 -12.60 -7.55 21.07
N PRO A 110 -12.66 -8.46 20.08
CA PRO A 110 -12.56 -9.89 20.35
C PRO A 110 -11.20 -10.21 21.00
N GLU A 111 -11.15 -11.28 21.79
CA GLU A 111 -9.86 -11.81 22.25
C GLU A 111 -8.99 -12.14 21.03
N SER A 112 -7.79 -11.57 20.99
CA SER A 112 -6.85 -11.86 19.91
C SER A 112 -6.39 -13.31 20.00
N ALA A 113 -6.68 -14.08 18.97
CA ALA A 113 -6.19 -15.45 18.83
C ALA A 113 -4.76 -15.52 18.27
N GLU A 114 -4.17 -14.38 17.89
CA GLU A 114 -2.91 -14.33 17.14
C GLU A 114 -1.78 -13.76 17.99
N GLU A 115 -0.68 -14.51 18.07
CA GLU A 115 0.52 -14.08 18.79
C GLU A 115 1.28 -12.97 18.02
N GLY A 116 1.89 -12.04 18.75
CA GLY A 116 2.74 -10.99 18.20
C GLY A 116 2.08 -9.60 18.13
N CYS A 117 2.85 -8.61 17.65
CA CYS A 117 2.37 -7.25 17.45
C CYS A 117 1.63 -7.12 16.11
N ALA A 118 0.58 -6.31 16.02
CA ALA A 118 -0.21 -6.13 14.78
C ALA A 118 0.65 -5.72 13.57
N CYS A 119 1.60 -4.80 13.77
CA CYS A 119 2.56 -4.41 12.72
C CYS A 119 3.45 -5.58 12.26
N CYS A 120 3.80 -6.48 13.18
CA CYS A 120 4.66 -7.64 12.93
C CYS A 120 3.92 -8.72 12.14
N ARG A 121 2.61 -8.87 12.38
CA ARG A 121 1.73 -9.75 11.60
C ARG A 121 1.40 -9.19 10.22
N GLY A 122 1.59 -7.89 10.05
CA GLY A 122 1.31 -7.17 8.81
C GLY A 122 -0.14 -6.71 8.69
N ASP A 123 -0.80 -6.49 9.83
CA ASP A 123 -2.18 -6.00 9.88
C ASP A 123 -2.25 -4.64 9.16
N PRO A 124 -3.12 -4.47 8.15
CA PRO A 124 -3.08 -3.30 7.29
C PRO A 124 -3.29 -1.97 8.01
N ASP A 125 -4.24 -1.91 8.94
CA ASP A 125 -4.50 -0.73 9.77
C ASP A 125 -3.25 -0.33 10.58
N ALA A 126 -2.58 -1.29 11.21
CA ALA A 126 -1.37 -1.05 11.99
C ALA A 126 -0.20 -0.58 11.12
N LEU A 127 0.00 -1.19 9.95
CA LEU A 127 1.08 -0.81 9.02
C LEU A 127 0.87 0.57 8.40
N ILE A 128 -0.38 0.89 8.02
CA ILE A 128 -0.73 2.15 7.36
C ILE A 128 -0.68 3.28 8.39
N LEU A 129 -1.36 3.16 9.53
CA LEU A 129 -1.38 4.20 10.55
C LEU A 129 -0.01 4.49 11.17
N ALA A 130 0.90 3.51 11.19
CA ALA A 130 2.28 3.70 11.63
C ALA A 130 3.20 4.29 10.54
N GLY A 131 2.72 4.46 9.30
CA GLY A 131 3.51 4.93 8.16
C GLY A 131 4.56 3.93 7.67
N PHE A 132 4.47 2.66 8.07
CA PHE A 132 5.47 1.63 7.69
C PHE A 132 5.38 1.20 6.23
N SER A 133 4.29 1.56 5.56
CA SER A 133 4.03 1.27 4.15
C SER A 133 4.11 2.49 3.22
N THR A 134 4.41 3.68 3.78
CA THR A 134 4.54 4.89 2.98
C THR A 134 5.68 4.75 1.98
N GLY A 135 5.37 4.96 0.71
CA GLY A 135 6.29 4.84 -0.40
C GLY A 135 6.75 3.40 -0.69
N GLU A 136 5.96 2.39 -0.33
CA GLU A 136 6.31 0.97 -0.58
C GLU A 136 6.67 0.71 -2.06
N ALA A 137 6.01 1.38 -3.01
CA ALA A 137 6.32 1.24 -4.44
C ALA A 137 7.64 1.90 -4.87
N LEU A 138 8.29 2.69 -4.01
CA LEU A 138 9.55 3.39 -4.29
C LEU A 138 10.80 2.61 -3.87
N TYR A 139 10.63 1.38 -3.37
CA TYR A 139 11.75 0.48 -3.12
C TYR A 139 12.21 -0.21 -4.41
N PHE A 140 13.52 -0.32 -4.55
CA PHE A 140 14.20 -1.00 -5.64
C PHE A 140 15.18 -2.01 -5.05
N SER A 141 15.51 -3.06 -5.80
CA SER A 141 16.67 -3.86 -5.43
C SER A 141 17.93 -2.99 -5.47
N GLU A 142 18.93 -3.31 -4.66
CA GLU A 142 20.19 -2.56 -4.66
C GLU A 142 20.82 -2.48 -6.06
N ALA A 143 20.73 -3.56 -6.85
CA ALA A 143 21.26 -3.61 -8.21
C ALA A 143 20.52 -2.66 -9.15
N GLU A 144 19.18 -2.66 -9.13
CA GLU A 144 18.37 -1.72 -9.93
C GLU A 144 18.63 -0.27 -9.52
N TYR A 145 18.65 -0.01 -8.21
CA TYR A 145 18.87 1.33 -7.70
C TYR A 145 20.21 1.89 -8.20
N LYS A 146 21.29 1.11 -8.07
CA LYS A 146 22.62 1.48 -8.56
C LYS A 146 22.65 1.63 -10.08
N GLN A 147 21.91 0.82 -10.82
CA GLN A 147 21.82 0.98 -12.27
C GLN A 147 21.19 2.31 -12.69
N ILE A 148 20.17 2.77 -11.95
CA ILE A 148 19.39 3.96 -12.32
C ILE A 148 20.02 5.25 -11.77
N TRP A 149 20.49 5.23 -10.52
CA TRP A 149 20.97 6.41 -9.79
C TRP A 149 22.42 6.33 -9.32
N ASN A 150 23.14 5.25 -9.63
CA ASN A 150 24.53 5.03 -9.21
C ASN A 150 24.71 5.19 -7.68
N ASP A 151 25.53 6.13 -7.25
CA ASP A 151 25.87 6.39 -5.84
C ASP A 151 25.07 7.57 -5.24
N GLN A 152 23.93 7.94 -5.83
CA GLN A 152 23.08 8.97 -5.22
C GLN A 152 22.53 8.50 -3.87
N GLU A 153 22.34 9.45 -2.96
CA GLU A 153 21.77 9.19 -1.64
C GLU A 153 20.32 8.71 -1.76
N SER A 154 19.97 7.69 -0.99
CA SER A 154 18.63 7.12 -0.95
C SER A 154 17.77 7.77 0.14
N SER A 155 16.46 7.70 -0.03
CA SER A 155 15.50 8.17 0.99
C SER A 155 15.32 7.20 2.15
N GLY A 156 15.85 5.99 2.02
CA GLY A 156 15.73 4.96 3.02
C GLY A 156 16.23 3.61 2.53
N SER A 157 16.16 2.63 3.41
CA SER A 157 16.43 1.23 3.09
C SER A 157 15.65 0.28 4.00
N ARG A 158 15.38 -0.92 3.50
CA ARG A 158 14.80 -2.02 4.26
C ARG A 158 15.71 -3.22 4.12
N SER A 159 16.07 -3.82 5.24
CA SER A 159 16.85 -5.06 5.27
C SER A 159 15.96 -6.24 5.66
N LEU A 160 16.09 -7.37 4.96
CA LEU A 160 15.48 -8.63 5.36
C LEU A 160 16.50 -9.51 6.07
N TRP A 161 16.14 -10.01 7.25
CA TRP A 161 16.89 -11.06 7.93
C TRP A 161 16.43 -12.42 7.41
N ARG A 162 17.37 -13.28 7.01
CA ARG A 162 17.12 -14.67 6.64
C ARG A 162 17.95 -15.58 7.53
N ASP A 163 17.28 -16.52 8.17
CA ASP A 163 17.95 -17.46 9.08
C ASP A 163 19.06 -18.24 8.37
N GLY A 164 20.24 -18.25 8.99
CA GLY A 164 21.44 -18.89 8.44
C GLY A 164 22.22 -18.05 7.43
N GLU A 165 21.63 -16.99 6.88
CA GLU A 165 22.30 -16.10 5.90
C GLU A 165 22.51 -14.67 6.43
N GLY A 166 21.82 -14.29 7.52
CA GLY A 166 21.92 -12.96 8.12
C GLY A 166 21.06 -11.93 7.38
N TRP A 167 21.45 -10.66 7.43
CA TRP A 167 20.79 -9.61 6.64
C TRP A 167 21.15 -9.79 5.15
N VAL A 168 20.16 -10.12 4.30
CA VAL A 168 20.41 -10.62 2.93
C VAL A 168 19.87 -9.73 1.81
N ASP A 169 18.73 -9.06 1.99
CA ASP A 169 18.15 -8.22 0.95
C ASP A 169 18.07 -6.78 1.45
N ALA A 170 18.86 -5.88 0.84
CA ALA A 170 18.76 -4.45 1.05
C ALA A 170 17.93 -3.83 -0.07
N TRP A 171 16.67 -3.56 0.22
CA TRP A 171 15.84 -2.75 -0.64
C TRP A 171 16.16 -1.29 -0.40
N ILE A 172 16.43 -0.55 -1.47
CA ILE A 172 16.82 0.86 -1.42
C ILE A 172 15.65 1.70 -1.89
N MET A 173 15.23 2.66 -1.06
CA MET A 173 14.10 3.53 -1.37
C MET A 173 14.58 4.76 -2.12
N ALA A 174 14.06 4.99 -3.31
CA ALA A 174 14.22 6.26 -4.02
C ALA A 174 13.27 7.31 -3.45
N SER A 175 13.65 8.58 -3.54
CA SER A 175 12.70 9.69 -3.38
C SER A 175 11.71 9.72 -4.54
N LYS A 176 10.56 10.37 -4.32
CA LYS A 176 9.60 10.65 -5.38
C LYS A 176 10.27 11.45 -6.49
N GLU A 177 11.06 12.45 -6.13
CA GLU A 177 11.80 13.32 -7.04
C GLU A 177 12.79 12.53 -7.89
N GLN A 178 13.54 11.59 -7.29
CA GLN A 178 14.45 10.70 -8.04
C GLN A 178 13.72 9.86 -9.10
N VAL A 179 12.53 9.37 -8.78
CA VAL A 179 11.71 8.57 -9.71
C VAL A 179 11.11 9.44 -10.82
N GLU A 180 10.63 10.65 -10.49
CA GLU A 180 10.12 11.61 -11.46
C GLU A 180 11.23 12.07 -12.43
N GLU A 181 12.42 12.36 -11.93
CA GLU A 181 13.58 12.72 -12.74
C GLU A 181 14.03 11.57 -13.65
N ALA A 182 14.09 10.34 -13.12
CA ALA A 182 14.43 9.17 -13.92
C ALA A 182 13.42 8.93 -15.05
N MET A 183 12.12 9.05 -14.75
CA MET A 183 11.06 8.96 -15.75
C MET A 183 11.19 10.04 -16.83
N ALA A 184 11.53 11.28 -16.46
CA ALA A 184 11.74 12.36 -17.42
C ALA A 184 12.95 12.11 -18.35
N ARG A 185 14.04 11.52 -17.83
CA ARG A 185 15.21 11.11 -18.64
C ARG A 185 14.83 10.02 -19.64
N ASP A 186 14.15 8.97 -19.22
CA ASP A 186 13.72 7.87 -20.10
C ASP A 186 12.83 8.36 -21.25
N LEU A 187 11.94 9.32 -20.97
CA LEU A 187 11.09 9.96 -21.98
C LEU A 187 11.93 10.75 -23.00
N ALA A 188 12.94 11.50 -22.54
CA ALA A 188 13.82 12.29 -23.42
C ALA A 188 14.69 11.41 -24.32
N ASP A 189 15.23 10.31 -23.78
CA ASP A 189 16.06 9.36 -24.53
C ASP A 189 15.21 8.55 -25.54
N GLY A 190 13.99 8.19 -25.16
CA GLY A 190 13.01 7.54 -26.04
C GLY A 190 12.53 8.42 -27.20
N LEU A 191 12.56 9.74 -27.05
CA LEU A 191 12.28 10.70 -28.11
C LEU A 191 13.50 10.93 -29.02
N SER A 192 14.70 11.00 -28.43
CA SER A 192 15.96 11.19 -29.17
C SER A 192 16.33 9.99 -30.04
N SER A 193 15.92 8.78 -29.66
CA SER A 193 16.12 7.55 -30.45
C SER A 193 15.14 7.37 -31.61
N LYS A 194 14.10 8.21 -31.71
CA LYS A 194 13.07 8.18 -32.76
C LYS A 194 13.20 9.31 -33.79
N LEU A 195 14.20 10.18 -33.67
CA LEU A 195 14.53 11.27 -34.59
C LEU A 195 15.79 10.92 -35.40
#